data_AF-A0Y8L9-F1
#
_entry.id   AF-A0Y8L9-F1
#
_cell.length_a   1.000
_cell.length_b   1.000
_cell.length_c   1.000
_cell.angle_alpha   90.00
_cell.angle_beta   90.00
_cell.angle_gamma   90.00
#
_symmetry.space_group_name_H-M   'P 1'
#
loop_
_entity.id
_entity.type
_entity.pdbx_description
1 polymer ?
#
loop_
_entity_poly.entity_id
_entity_poly.type
_entity_poly.pdbx_seq_one_letter_code
_entity_poly.pdbx_strand_id
1 'polypeptide(L)'
;MMKITPEDYAILERGIKRTIADTGLSLDNYTSLGLTAKRYRWDLLEKSQIKIGDGVTIDGDINIYAYANKAHLDTALRRITKTR
;
A
#
# COMPACT_ATOMS: atom_id res chain seq x y z
N MET A 1 2.72 -11.55 12.67
CA MET A 1 1.26 -11.31 12.54
C MET A 1 1.04 -9.93 11.93
N MET A 2 0.11 -9.78 10.99
CA MET A 2 -0.21 -8.49 10.37
C MET A 2 -1.03 -7.66 11.38
N LYS A 3 -0.63 -6.41 11.64
CA LYS A 3 -1.30 -5.52 12.59
C LYS A 3 -2.25 -4.51 11.92
N ILE A 4 -2.77 -4.86 10.76
CA ILE A 4 -3.76 -4.08 10.01
C ILE A 4 -5.08 -4.82 10.15
N THR A 5 -6.16 -4.10 10.46
CA THR A 5 -7.49 -4.69 10.60
C THR A 5 -7.98 -5.24 9.25
N PRO A 6 -8.89 -6.24 9.23
CA PRO A 6 -9.51 -6.70 7.99
C PRO A 6 -10.17 -5.57 7.20
N GLU A 7 -10.78 -4.61 7.88
CA GLU A 7 -11.48 -3.46 7.31
C GLU A 7 -10.50 -2.51 6.61
N ASP A 8 -9.43 -2.10 7.32
CA ASP A 8 -8.37 -1.26 6.76
C ASP A 8 -7.68 -1.96 5.59
N TYR A 9 -7.46 -3.28 5.70
CA TYR A 9 -6.89 -4.07 4.61
C TYR A 9 -7.78 -4.05 3.37
N ALA A 10 -9.10 -4.16 3.52
CA ALA A 10 -10.05 -4.12 2.40
C ALA A 10 -10.09 -2.73 1.73
N ILE A 11 -10.00 -1.64 2.52
CA ILE A 11 -9.89 -0.27 1.99
C ILE A 11 -8.59 -0.12 1.19
N LEU A 12 -7.46 -0.56 1.77
CA LEU A 12 -6.16 -0.55 1.12
C LEU A 12 -6.17 -1.37 -0.18
N GLU A 13 -6.69 -2.59 -0.14
CA GLU A 13 -6.76 -3.46 -1.31
C GLU A 13 -7.58 -2.84 -2.44
N ARG A 14 -8.75 -2.28 -2.11
CA ARG A 14 -9.63 -1.63 -3.10
C ARG A 14 -8.95 -0.42 -3.74
N GLY A 15 -8.35 0.45 -2.92
CA GLY A 15 -7.67 1.64 -3.43
C GLY A 15 -6.46 1.31 -4.28
N ILE A 16 -5.62 0.35 -3.87
CA ILE A 16 -4.46 -0.08 -4.67
C ILE A 16 -4.90 -0.72 -6.00
N LYS A 17 -5.90 -1.61 -6.00
CA LYS A 17 -6.40 -2.21 -7.24
C LYS A 17 -6.97 -1.16 -8.20
N ARG A 18 -7.69 -0.17 -7.66
CA ARG A 18 -8.16 0.98 -8.45
C ARG A 18 -6.99 1.76 -9.04
N THR A 19 -5.97 2.08 -8.26
CA THR A 19 -4.78 2.80 -8.77
C THR A 19 -4.08 2.03 -9.89
N ILE A 20 -3.95 0.71 -9.78
CA ILE A 20 -3.36 -0.12 -10.84
C ILE A 20 -4.17 0.05 -12.13
N ALA A 21 -5.50 -0.02 -12.05
CA ALA A 21 -6.38 0.16 -13.21
C ALA A 21 -6.31 1.58 -13.79
N ASP A 22 -6.27 2.61 -12.95
CA ASP A 22 -6.31 4.01 -13.35
C ASP A 22 -4.96 4.51 -13.92
N THR A 23 -3.84 3.95 -13.46
CA THR A 23 -2.49 4.46 -13.80
C THR A 23 -1.73 3.62 -14.81
N GLY A 24 -2.10 2.34 -14.98
CA GLY A 24 -1.35 1.40 -15.81
C GLY A 24 0.06 1.09 -15.27
N LEU A 25 0.38 1.45 -14.02
CA LEU A 25 1.66 1.07 -13.41
C LEU A 25 1.72 -0.45 -13.29
N SER A 26 2.82 -1.02 -13.77
CA SER A 26 3.12 -2.45 -13.68
C SER A 26 4.48 -2.67 -13.04
N LEU A 27 4.69 -3.84 -12.44
CA LEU A 27 6.00 -4.21 -11.93
C LEU A 27 7.06 -4.21 -13.06
N ASP A 28 6.68 -4.66 -14.25
CA ASP A 28 7.58 -4.76 -15.40
C ASP A 28 8.14 -3.39 -15.81
N ASN A 29 7.29 -2.34 -15.81
CA ASN A 29 7.70 -0.95 -16.06
C ASN A 29 8.75 -0.48 -15.06
N TYR A 30 8.65 -0.90 -13.80
CA TYR A 30 9.63 -0.55 -12.78
C TYR A 30 10.92 -1.34 -12.96
N THR A 31 10.84 -2.65 -13.21
CA THR A 31 12.04 -3.48 -13.37
C THR A 31 12.85 -3.14 -14.61
N SER A 32 12.20 -2.72 -15.71
CA SER A 32 12.90 -2.27 -16.93
C SER A 32 13.69 -0.97 -16.71
N LEU A 33 13.27 -0.14 -15.75
CA LEU A 33 13.98 1.06 -15.30
C LEU A 33 15.00 0.77 -14.18
N GLY A 34 15.23 -0.49 -13.81
CA GLY A 34 16.12 -0.88 -12.72
C GLY A 34 15.57 -0.56 -11.32
N LEU A 35 14.26 -0.28 -11.20
CA LEU A 35 13.60 0.01 -9.93
C LEU A 35 13.11 -1.27 -9.24
N THR A 36 12.96 -1.19 -7.92
CA THR A 36 12.58 -2.35 -7.10
C THR A 36 11.06 -2.55 -7.02
N ALA A 37 10.63 -3.78 -6.77
CA ALA A 37 9.23 -4.09 -6.47
C ALA A 37 8.70 -3.31 -5.26
N LYS A 38 9.57 -2.98 -4.29
CA LYS A 38 9.22 -2.09 -3.17
C LYS A 38 8.84 -0.71 -3.69
N ARG A 39 9.63 -0.12 -4.58
CA ARG A 39 9.31 1.19 -5.14
C ARG A 39 7.94 1.20 -5.83
N TYR A 40 7.68 0.19 -6.65
CA TYR A 40 6.37 -0.01 -7.30
C TYR A 40 5.20 0.01 -6.30
N ARG A 41 5.30 -0.74 -5.19
CA ARG A 41 4.25 -0.79 -4.16
C ARG A 41 4.01 0.55 -3.48
N TRP A 42 5.08 1.26 -3.15
CA TRP A 42 4.99 2.55 -2.44
C TRP A 42 4.47 3.67 -3.35
N ASP A 43 4.83 3.66 -4.63
CA ASP A 43 4.29 4.61 -5.60
C ASP A 43 2.79 4.35 -5.90
N LEU A 44 2.36 3.09 -5.92
CA LEU A 44 0.93 2.75 -5.99
C LEU A 44 0.16 3.28 -4.78
N LEU A 45 0.73 3.15 -3.58
CA LEU A 45 0.13 3.71 -2.37
C LEU A 45 0.06 5.24 -2.45
N GLU A 46 1.15 5.90 -2.83
CA GLU A 46 1.18 7.36 -3.01
C GLU A 46 0.11 7.83 -4.01
N LYS A 47 0.01 7.18 -5.17
CA LYS A 47 -0.98 7.51 -6.20
C LYS A 47 -2.41 7.14 -5.83
N SER A 48 -2.62 6.21 -4.91
CA SER A 48 -3.95 5.88 -4.40
C SER A 48 -4.58 7.01 -3.57
N GLN A 49 -3.76 7.96 -3.10
CA GLN A 49 -4.19 9.08 -2.26
C GLN A 49 -4.90 8.63 -0.95
N ILE A 50 -4.74 7.36 -0.56
CA ILE A 50 -5.20 6.83 0.72
C ILE A 50 -4.42 7.53 1.83
N LYS A 51 -5.15 8.20 2.72
CA LYS A 51 -4.59 8.83 3.91
C LYS A 51 -4.36 7.77 4.97
N ILE A 52 -3.14 7.69 5.49
CA ILE A 52 -2.79 6.78 6.58
C ILE A 52 -2.75 7.59 7.87
N GLY A 53 -3.71 7.31 8.75
CA GLY A 53 -3.74 7.83 10.11
C GLY A 53 -2.76 7.08 11.01
N ASP A 54 -2.36 7.73 12.11
CA ASP A 54 -1.42 7.19 13.09
C ASP A 54 -2.10 6.28 14.13
N GLY A 55 -3.43 6.19 14.08
CA GLY A 55 -4.27 5.43 15.02
C GLY A 55 -4.35 6.03 16.43
N VAL A 56 -3.90 7.28 16.62
CA VAL A 56 -3.87 7.97 17.91
C VAL A 56 -4.39 9.40 17.81
N THR A 57 -3.80 10.22 16.95
CA THR A 57 -4.07 11.67 16.84
C THR A 57 -4.45 12.14 15.43
N ILE A 58 -4.13 11.35 14.40
CA ILE A 58 -4.37 11.65 13.01
C ILE A 58 -5.27 10.57 12.45
N ASP A 59 -6.47 10.97 12.02
CA ASP A 59 -7.40 10.12 11.30
C ASP A 59 -7.07 10.08 9.80
N GLY A 60 -6.98 8.88 9.25
CA GLY A 60 -6.87 8.62 7.81
C GLY A 60 -8.03 7.78 7.29
N ASP A 61 -7.98 7.46 5.99
CA ASP A 61 -8.87 6.48 5.38
C ASP A 61 -8.60 5.07 5.92
N ILE A 62 -7.35 4.82 6.32
CA ILE A 62 -6.94 3.66 7.12
C ILE A 62 -6.13 4.15 8.32
N ASN A 63 -6.33 3.54 9.48
CA ASN A 63 -5.65 3.94 10.71
C ASN A 63 -4.67 2.85 11.16
N ILE A 64 -3.37 3.11 11.00
CA ILE A 64 -2.32 2.16 11.36
C ILE A 64 -1.55 2.72 12.55
N TYR A 65 -1.63 2.04 13.70
CA TYR A 65 -0.87 2.41 14.90
C TYR A 65 0.61 2.67 14.57
N ALA A 66 1.17 3.76 15.07
CA ALA A 66 2.51 4.26 14.74
C ALA A 66 3.63 3.18 14.77
N TYR A 67 3.56 2.20 15.68
CA TYR A 67 4.55 1.12 15.80
C TYR A 67 4.39 0.01 14.73
N ALA A 68 3.27 -0.03 14.01
CA ALA A 68 2.99 -1.00 12.95
C ALA A 68 3.34 -0.48 11.55
N ASN A 69 3.71 0.79 11.44
CA ASN A 69 3.66 1.63 10.25
C ASN A 69 4.23 0.99 8.96
N LYS A 70 5.56 0.96 8.77
CA LYS A 70 6.10 0.72 7.41
C LYS A 70 6.19 -0.75 7.02
N ALA A 71 6.54 -1.62 7.96
CA ALA A 71 6.77 -3.03 7.68
C ALA A 71 5.46 -3.81 7.45
N HIS A 72 4.43 -3.55 8.25
CA HIS A 72 3.14 -4.22 8.07
C HIS A 72 2.41 -3.68 6.83
N LEU A 73 2.50 -2.38 6.57
CA LEU A 73 1.97 -1.79 5.35
C LEU A 73 2.65 -2.37 4.10
N ASP A 74 3.97 -2.44 4.07
CA ASP A 74 4.68 -3.05 2.94
C ASP A 74 4.36 -4.56 2.81
N THR A 75 4.13 -5.28 3.92
CA THR A 75 3.66 -6.67 3.89
C THR A 75 2.26 -6.78 3.26
N ALA A 76 1.34 -5.89 3.61
CA ALA A 76 0.00 -5.85 3.05
C ALA A 76 0.05 -5.51 1.55
N LEU A 77 0.83 -4.50 1.17
CA LEU A 77 1.04 -4.12 -0.22
C LEU A 77 1.61 -5.29 -1.03
N ARG A 78 2.62 -6.02 -0.52
CA ARG A 78 3.16 -7.22 -1.20
C ARG A 78 2.11 -8.27 -1.48
N ARG A 79 1.20 -8.50 -0.54
CA ARG A 79 0.08 -9.44 -0.71
C ARG A 79 -0.88 -8.97 -1.80
N ILE A 80 -1.25 -7.69 -1.78
CA ILE A 80 -2.18 -7.11 -2.76
C ILE A 80 -1.59 -7.13 -4.17
N THR A 81 -0.33 -6.72 -4.31
CA THR A 81 0.35 -6.61 -5.62
C THR A 81 1.00 -7.91 -6.09
N LYS A 82 0.97 -8.96 -5.26
CA LYS A 82 1.60 -10.27 -5.52
C LYS A 82 3.08 -10.19 -5.89
N THR A 83 3.80 -9.25 -5.29
CA THR A 83 5.24 -9.06 -5.52
C THR A 83 6.02 -9.63 -4.34
N ARG A 84 6.94 -10.58 -4.59
CA ARG A 84 7.82 -11.17 -3.56
C ARG A 84 8.71 -10.12 -2.89
#